data_AF-A0A0F2R4V2-F1
#
_entry.id   AF-A0A0F2R4V2-F1
#
_cell.length_a   1.000
_cell.length_b   1.000
_cell.length_c   1.000
_cell.angle_alpha   90.00
_cell.angle_beta   90.00
_cell.angle_gamma   90.00
#
_symmetry.space_group_name_H-M   'P 1'
#
loop_
_entity.id
_entity.type
_entity.pdbx_description
1 polymer ?
#
loop_
_entity_poly.entity_id
_entity_poly.type
_entity_poly.pdbx_seq_one_letter_code
_entity_poly.pdbx_strand_id
1 'polypeptide(L)'
;MEKAGKLENKLRAAAKILDNEISTLSEFEFKNENISLHNQFHRTEGLFSYFLDIAKSHLKCRPEIVNKSDDFAGLNLNRYFDRSRNIECNLISSVIFFFSLTEVIFDSCFSLCDRKGLSFSEFRHLEWPERFKFFIPPNENTSLNELYGKLISIRTFYRNIPVHASPTFFFKMEGFGLVPSSYERLNDPHMSHKSFFDENEQQSIIDAMNSAIKLLKEHKNTKFGYIYAESGLPIHIVIEAVDELKNHMNTVEQFKEELYRRNELQDHIDNMEI
;
A
#
# COMPACT_ATOMS: atom_id res chain seq x y z
N MET A 1 23.51 30.49 -31.09
CA MET A 1 23.12 30.37 -29.66
C MET A 1 21.97 31.31 -29.28
N GLU A 2 21.99 32.58 -29.65
CA GLU A 2 20.94 33.56 -29.27
C GLU A 2 19.51 33.19 -29.76
N LYS A 3 19.37 32.61 -30.97
CA LYS A 3 18.08 32.12 -31.48
C LYS A 3 17.53 30.91 -30.71
N ALA A 4 18.41 30.03 -30.22
CA ALA A 4 18.01 28.85 -29.44
C ALA A 4 17.48 29.27 -28.06
N GLY A 5 18.16 30.19 -27.38
CA GLY A 5 17.68 30.74 -26.10
C GLY A 5 16.36 31.51 -26.23
N LYS A 6 16.14 32.23 -27.34
CA LYS A 6 14.83 32.87 -27.62
C LYS A 6 13.71 31.85 -27.85
N LEU A 7 13.99 30.73 -28.52
CA LEU A 7 13.02 29.65 -28.72
C LEU A 7 12.70 28.94 -27.40
N GLU A 8 13.71 28.63 -26.60
CA GLU A 8 13.53 28.01 -25.27
C GLU A 8 12.66 28.88 -24.35
N ASN A 9 12.90 30.20 -24.31
CA ASN A 9 12.08 31.12 -23.53
C ASN A 9 10.62 31.17 -23.99
N LYS A 10 10.37 31.06 -25.31
CA LYS A 10 9.01 30.97 -25.85
C LYS A 10 8.34 29.66 -25.50
N LEU A 11 9.06 28.54 -25.57
CA LEU A 11 8.55 27.22 -25.17
C LEU A 11 8.21 27.19 -23.67
N ARG A 12 9.09 27.72 -22.82
CA ARG A 12 8.83 27.84 -21.37
C ARG A 12 7.62 28.73 -21.06
N ALA A 13 7.49 29.86 -21.76
CA ALA A 13 6.34 30.75 -21.59
C ALA A 13 5.03 30.08 -22.05
N ALA A 14 5.05 29.38 -23.19
CA ALA A 14 3.91 28.63 -23.69
C ALA A 14 3.52 27.49 -22.73
N ALA A 15 4.50 26.72 -22.24
CA ALA A 15 4.28 25.69 -21.23
C ALA A 15 3.64 26.26 -19.97
N LYS A 16 4.11 27.42 -19.48
CA LYS A 16 3.53 28.06 -18.29
C LYS A 16 2.09 28.53 -18.50
N ILE A 17 1.74 29.00 -19.70
CA ILE A 17 0.35 29.37 -20.04
C ILE A 17 -0.51 28.10 -20.05
N LEU A 18 -0.03 27.05 -20.71
CA LEU A 18 -0.70 25.76 -20.77
C LEU A 18 -0.90 25.17 -19.36
N ASP A 19 0.11 25.20 -18.50
CA ASP A 19 0.03 24.72 -17.11
C ASP A 19 -1.03 25.48 -16.30
N ASN A 20 -1.15 26.80 -16.48
CA ASN A 20 -2.19 27.58 -15.78
C ASN A 20 -3.60 27.22 -16.25
N GLU A 21 -3.80 27.04 -17.56
CA GLU A 21 -5.08 26.61 -18.13
C GLU A 21 -5.42 25.18 -17.68
N ILE A 22 -4.46 24.26 -17.77
CA ILE A 22 -4.59 22.88 -17.30
C ILE A 22 -4.87 22.83 -15.80
N SER A 23 -4.21 23.65 -14.97
CA SER A 23 -4.43 23.67 -13.52
C SER A 23 -5.87 24.06 -13.18
N THR A 24 -6.41 25.09 -13.86
CA THR A 24 -7.79 25.53 -13.64
C THR A 24 -8.79 24.44 -14.05
N LEU A 25 -8.57 23.82 -15.20
CA LEU A 25 -9.38 22.71 -15.67
C LEU A 25 -9.27 21.50 -14.72
N SER A 26 -8.07 21.16 -14.28
CA SER A 26 -7.81 20.03 -13.39
C SER A 26 -8.51 20.18 -12.04
N GLU A 27 -8.53 21.38 -11.46
CA GLU A 27 -9.28 21.65 -10.23
C GLU A 27 -10.79 21.46 -10.44
N PHE A 28 -11.31 21.88 -11.59
CA PHE A 28 -12.72 21.70 -11.94
C PHE A 28 -13.06 20.22 -12.12
N GLU A 29 -12.28 19.48 -12.91
CA GLU A 29 -12.49 18.05 -13.14
C GLU A 29 -12.36 17.24 -11.84
N PHE A 30 -11.39 17.58 -10.98
CA PHE A 30 -11.22 16.94 -9.67
C PHE A 30 -12.43 17.17 -8.76
N LYS A 31 -12.97 18.39 -8.70
CA LYS A 31 -14.17 18.70 -7.91
C LYS A 31 -15.41 17.95 -8.40
N ASN A 32 -15.48 17.65 -9.69
CA ASN A 32 -16.58 16.90 -10.30
C ASN A 32 -16.31 15.39 -10.38
N GLU A 33 -15.19 14.92 -9.82
CA GLU A 33 -14.74 13.52 -9.88
C GLU A 33 -14.58 12.94 -11.30
N ASN A 34 -14.42 13.81 -12.29
CA ASN A 34 -14.14 13.42 -13.67
C ASN A 34 -12.63 13.17 -13.84
N ILE A 35 -12.14 12.20 -13.09
CA ILE A 35 -10.72 11.88 -13.00
C ILE A 35 -10.48 10.38 -13.18
N SER A 36 -9.24 10.07 -13.52
CA SER A 36 -8.71 8.71 -13.47
C SER A 36 -7.44 8.71 -12.66
N LEU A 37 -7.25 7.67 -11.84
CA LEU A 37 -6.06 7.51 -11.03
C LEU A 37 -5.03 6.71 -11.80
N HIS A 38 -3.78 7.13 -11.70
CA HIS A 38 -2.68 6.29 -12.16
C HIS A 38 -2.62 5.02 -11.30
N ASN A 39 -2.69 3.87 -11.96
CA ASN A 39 -2.72 2.59 -11.29
C ASN A 39 -1.30 2.12 -10.92
N GLN A 40 -0.99 2.16 -9.63
CA GLN A 40 0.33 1.80 -9.09
C GLN A 40 0.40 0.35 -8.62
N PHE A 41 -0.55 -0.51 -9.01
CA PHE A 41 -0.65 -1.88 -8.53
C PHE A 41 0.65 -2.66 -8.70
N HIS A 42 1.16 -2.83 -9.94
CA HIS A 42 2.36 -3.63 -10.19
C HIS A 42 3.61 -3.07 -9.53
N ARG A 43 3.75 -1.75 -9.46
CA ARG A 43 4.86 -1.11 -8.75
C ARG A 43 4.84 -1.46 -7.27
N THR A 44 3.66 -1.40 -6.65
CA THR A 44 3.50 -1.63 -5.22
C THR A 44 3.56 -3.12 -4.87
N GLU A 45 2.95 -3.96 -5.71
CA GLU A 45 3.02 -5.42 -5.63
C GLU A 45 4.47 -5.91 -5.78
N GLY A 46 5.22 -5.41 -6.77
CA GLY A 46 6.61 -5.78 -6.95
C GLY A 46 7.49 -5.43 -5.75
N LEU A 47 7.29 -4.26 -5.13
CA LEU A 47 7.98 -3.88 -3.89
C LEU A 47 7.56 -4.78 -2.71
N PHE A 48 6.25 -4.99 -2.52
CA PHE A 48 5.72 -5.88 -1.50
C PHE A 48 6.33 -7.29 -1.61
N SER A 49 6.26 -7.89 -2.79
CA SER A 49 6.74 -9.25 -3.09
C SER A 49 8.26 -9.34 -2.92
N TYR A 50 9.02 -8.35 -3.41
CA TYR A 50 10.48 -8.31 -3.24
C TYR A 50 10.91 -8.40 -1.76
N PHE A 51 10.39 -7.51 -0.91
CA PHE A 51 10.73 -7.52 0.51
C PHE A 51 10.22 -8.78 1.21
N LEU A 52 9.03 -9.26 0.81
CA LEU A 52 8.41 -10.42 1.44
C LEU A 52 9.21 -11.70 1.15
N ASP A 53 9.68 -11.85 -0.08
CA ASP A 53 10.48 -13.01 -0.48
C ASP A 53 11.85 -13.02 0.17
N ILE A 54 12.48 -11.85 0.37
CA ILE A 54 13.72 -11.75 1.15
C ILE A 54 13.46 -12.18 2.60
N ALA A 55 12.41 -11.67 3.25
CA ALA A 55 12.06 -12.06 4.62
C ALA A 55 11.81 -13.57 4.74
N LYS A 56 11.04 -14.15 3.81
CA LYS A 56 10.80 -15.60 3.73
C LYS A 56 12.07 -16.41 3.52
N SER A 57 13.01 -15.91 2.69
CA SER A 57 14.27 -16.60 2.42
C SER A 57 15.12 -16.72 3.70
N HIS A 58 15.22 -15.64 4.47
CA HIS A 58 15.92 -15.65 5.75
C HIS A 58 15.21 -16.51 6.79
N LEU A 59 13.87 -16.51 6.85
CA LEU A 59 13.12 -17.40 7.75
C LEU A 59 13.44 -18.88 7.48
N LYS A 60 13.55 -19.30 6.21
CA LYS A 60 13.88 -20.68 5.83
C LYS A 60 15.32 -21.08 6.15
N CYS A 61 16.27 -20.15 6.07
CA CYS A 61 17.69 -20.41 6.35
C CYS A 61 17.95 -20.48 7.86
N ARG A 62 17.70 -21.64 8.50
CA ARG A 62 18.14 -21.88 9.89
C ARG A 62 19.64 -22.18 9.91
N PRO A 63 20.46 -21.44 10.68
CA PRO A 63 21.87 -21.79 10.83
C PRO A 63 21.99 -23.16 11.50
N GLU A 64 22.76 -24.07 10.91
CA GLU A 64 23.12 -25.32 11.58
C GLU A 64 23.94 -24.99 12.83
N ILE A 65 23.46 -25.44 13.99
CA ILE A 65 24.19 -25.29 15.25
C ILE A 65 25.34 -26.30 15.23
N VAL A 66 26.49 -25.86 14.73
CA VAL A 66 27.72 -26.66 14.78
C VAL A 66 28.35 -26.46 16.17
N ASN A 67 28.27 -27.49 17.02
CA ASN A 67 28.93 -27.53 18.34
C ASN A 67 30.46 -27.56 18.18
N LYS A 68 31.09 -26.39 18.03
CA LYS A 68 32.55 -26.21 18.09
C LYS A 68 32.89 -24.92 18.87
N SER A 69 34.07 -24.94 19.51
CA SER A 69 34.79 -23.93 20.34
C SER A 69 34.14 -22.56 20.63
N ASP A 70 34.48 -21.94 21.77
CA ASP A 70 33.94 -20.65 22.23
C ASP A 70 34.00 -19.49 21.20
N ASP A 71 35.01 -19.43 20.32
CA ASP A 71 35.08 -18.44 19.22
C ASP A 71 33.96 -18.60 18.15
N PHE A 72 33.39 -19.81 18.03
CA PHE A 72 32.29 -20.13 17.11
C PHE A 72 30.93 -19.67 17.67
N ALA A 73 30.81 -19.54 19.00
CA ALA A 73 29.59 -19.08 19.65
C ALA A 73 29.29 -17.61 19.30
N GLY A 74 30.31 -16.75 19.31
CA GLY A 74 30.16 -15.34 18.94
C GLY A 74 29.76 -15.14 17.48
N LEU A 75 30.36 -15.91 16.56
CA LEU A 75 30.00 -15.89 15.13
C LEU A 75 28.57 -16.38 14.87
N ASN A 76 28.14 -17.43 15.55
CA ASN A 76 26.77 -17.95 15.45
C ASN A 76 25.75 -16.96 16.01
N LEU A 77 26.08 -16.27 17.11
CA LEU A 77 25.24 -15.24 17.70
C LEU A 77 25.08 -14.03 16.77
N ASN A 78 26.17 -13.55 16.18
CA ASN A 78 26.13 -12.45 15.20
C ASN A 78 25.30 -12.83 13.96
N ARG A 79 25.50 -14.03 13.41
CA ARG A 79 24.68 -14.54 12.29
C ARG A 79 23.21 -14.63 12.63
N TYR A 80 22.87 -15.04 13.85
CA TYR A 80 21.49 -15.08 14.34
C TYR A 80 20.88 -13.68 14.38
N PHE A 81 21.56 -12.70 14.98
CA PHE A 81 21.07 -11.32 15.05
C PHE A 81 20.99 -10.65 13.68
N ASP A 82 21.98 -10.87 12.81
CA ASP A 82 21.96 -10.35 11.44
C ASP A 82 20.78 -10.92 10.66
N ARG A 83 20.54 -12.24 10.73
CA ARG A 83 19.37 -12.89 10.12
C ARG A 83 18.08 -12.29 10.68
N SER A 84 17.98 -12.18 12.00
CA SER A 84 16.82 -11.62 12.69
C SER A 84 16.49 -10.22 12.19
N ARG A 85 17.49 -9.34 12.18
CA ARG A 85 17.36 -7.96 11.72
C ARG A 85 16.97 -7.89 10.25
N ASN A 86 17.56 -8.74 9.40
CA ASN A 86 17.20 -8.80 7.99
C ASN A 86 15.73 -9.20 7.83
N ILE A 87 15.23 -10.20 8.56
CA ILE A 87 13.81 -10.57 8.48
C ILE A 87 12.93 -9.40 8.92
N GLU A 88 13.23 -8.79 10.06
CA GLU A 88 12.44 -7.69 10.62
C GLU A 88 12.38 -6.47 9.69
N CYS A 89 13.51 -5.97 9.19
CA CYS A 89 13.56 -4.82 8.30
C CYS A 89 12.80 -5.07 6.98
N ASN A 90 12.96 -6.26 6.40
CA ASN A 90 12.26 -6.63 5.18
C ASN A 90 10.76 -6.80 5.46
N LEU A 91 10.36 -7.41 6.58
CA LEU A 91 8.96 -7.58 6.93
C LEU A 91 8.25 -6.26 7.21
N ILE A 92 8.90 -5.31 7.89
CA ILE A 92 8.41 -3.93 8.06
C ILE A 92 8.13 -3.31 6.68
N SER A 93 9.09 -3.41 5.77
CA SER A 93 8.97 -2.87 4.41
C SER A 93 7.82 -3.53 3.65
N SER A 94 7.71 -4.85 3.71
CA SER A 94 6.59 -5.61 3.15
C SER A 94 5.24 -5.15 3.70
N VAL A 95 5.13 -4.92 5.01
CA VAL A 95 3.88 -4.46 5.63
C VAL A 95 3.48 -3.08 5.10
N ILE A 96 4.44 -2.16 4.95
CA ILE A 96 4.17 -0.83 4.38
C ILE A 96 3.59 -0.97 2.96
N PHE A 97 4.28 -1.72 2.09
CA PHE A 97 3.84 -1.89 0.70
C PHE A 97 2.57 -2.74 0.58
N PHE A 98 2.34 -3.69 1.47
CA PHE A 98 1.08 -4.43 1.55
C PHE A 98 -0.10 -3.49 1.76
N PHE A 99 -0.01 -2.57 2.74
CA PHE A 99 -1.11 -1.63 2.97
C PHE A 99 -1.28 -0.63 1.82
N SER A 100 -0.19 -0.15 1.22
CA SER A 100 -0.27 0.66 0.00
C SER A 100 -0.93 -0.09 -1.16
N LEU A 101 -0.61 -1.39 -1.34
CA LEU A 101 -1.22 -2.23 -2.37
C LEU A 101 -2.73 -2.37 -2.14
N THR A 102 -3.14 -2.62 -0.89
CA THR A 102 -4.57 -2.70 -0.57
C THR A 102 -5.31 -1.37 -0.77
N GLU A 103 -4.66 -0.22 -0.59
CA GLU A 103 -5.26 1.07 -0.91
C GLU A 103 -5.56 1.20 -2.41
N VAL A 104 -4.65 0.76 -3.30
CA VAL A 104 -4.90 0.74 -4.76
C VAL A 104 -6.05 -0.21 -5.10
N ILE A 105 -6.08 -1.40 -4.48
CA ILE A 105 -7.18 -2.36 -4.66
C ILE A 105 -8.51 -1.76 -4.21
N PHE A 106 -8.53 -1.04 -3.08
CA PHE A 106 -9.73 -0.38 -2.56
C PHE A 106 -10.21 0.76 -3.45
N ASP A 107 -9.31 1.55 -4.02
CA ASP A 107 -9.68 2.61 -4.96
C ASP A 107 -10.34 2.00 -6.21
N SER A 108 -9.81 0.87 -6.71
CA SER A 108 -10.40 0.13 -7.83
C SER A 108 -11.73 -0.54 -7.47
N CYS A 109 -11.85 -1.09 -6.26
CA CYS A 109 -13.12 -1.61 -5.76
C CYS A 109 -14.18 -0.51 -5.64
N PHE A 110 -13.78 0.68 -5.17
CA PHE A 110 -14.68 1.83 -5.03
C PHE A 110 -15.20 2.31 -6.39
N SER A 111 -14.30 2.38 -7.37
CA SER A 111 -14.64 2.70 -8.76
C SER A 111 -15.78 1.80 -9.27
N LEU A 112 -15.66 0.49 -9.07
CA LEU A 112 -16.60 -0.50 -9.63
C LEU A 112 -17.81 -0.85 -8.75
N CYS A 113 -17.90 -0.38 -7.50
CA CYS A 113 -18.99 -0.78 -6.61
C CYS A 113 -20.17 0.21 -6.60
N ASP A 114 -21.16 -0.06 -5.74
CA ASP A 114 -22.10 0.95 -5.28
C ASP A 114 -21.37 1.88 -4.29
N ARG A 115 -21.31 3.17 -4.60
CA ARG A 115 -20.60 4.18 -3.79
C ARG A 115 -21.32 4.51 -2.48
N LYS A 116 -22.55 4.02 -2.27
CA LYS A 116 -23.36 4.25 -1.05
C LYS A 116 -23.49 5.73 -0.69
N GLY A 117 -23.55 6.58 -1.71
CA GLY A 117 -23.65 8.04 -1.55
C GLY A 117 -22.37 8.75 -1.17
N LEU A 118 -21.22 8.06 -1.07
CA LEU A 118 -19.93 8.72 -0.88
C LEU A 118 -19.34 9.18 -2.22
N SER A 119 -18.73 10.35 -2.21
CA SER A 119 -17.76 10.77 -3.22
C SER A 119 -16.46 9.97 -3.07
N PHE A 120 -15.69 9.82 -4.15
CA PHE A 120 -14.35 9.26 -4.09
C PHE A 120 -13.44 10.06 -3.15
N SER A 121 -13.56 11.39 -3.13
CA SER A 121 -12.81 12.22 -2.19
C SER A 121 -13.11 11.86 -0.73
N GLU A 122 -14.38 11.77 -0.34
CA GLU A 122 -14.77 11.35 1.01
C GLU A 122 -14.26 9.94 1.34
N PHE A 123 -14.39 9.00 0.40
CA PHE A 123 -13.86 7.66 0.55
C PHE A 123 -12.34 7.65 0.80
N ARG A 124 -11.58 8.49 0.08
CA ARG A 124 -10.12 8.66 0.27
C ARG A 124 -9.72 9.36 1.55
N HIS A 125 -10.66 9.97 2.28
CA HIS A 125 -10.41 10.51 3.62
C HIS A 125 -10.71 9.49 4.74
N LEU A 126 -11.42 8.40 4.44
CA LEU A 126 -11.63 7.32 5.39
C LEU A 126 -10.30 6.67 5.79
N GLU A 127 -10.20 6.24 7.04
CA GLU A 127 -9.10 5.44 7.50
C GLU A 127 -9.13 4.05 6.83
N TRP A 128 -7.95 3.45 6.66
CA TRP A 128 -7.84 2.11 6.08
C TRP A 128 -8.82 1.05 6.65
N PRO A 129 -9.06 0.97 7.98
CA PRO A 129 -9.96 -0.01 8.59
C PRO A 129 -11.40 0.20 8.16
N GLU A 130 -11.79 1.45 7.89
CA GLU A 130 -13.12 1.84 7.43
C GLU A 130 -13.29 1.47 5.96
N ARG A 131 -12.27 1.72 5.12
CA ARG A 131 -12.27 1.28 3.71
C ARG A 131 -12.33 -0.24 3.58
N PHE A 132 -11.61 -0.97 4.43
CA PHE A 132 -11.71 -2.43 4.46
C PHE A 132 -13.14 -2.87 4.76
N LYS A 133 -13.75 -2.31 5.83
CA LYS A 133 -15.13 -2.59 6.25
C LYS A 133 -16.18 -2.17 5.22
N PHE A 134 -15.87 -1.16 4.40
CA PHE A 134 -16.77 -0.69 3.34
C PHE A 134 -17.06 -1.80 2.33
N PHE A 135 -16.05 -2.59 1.95
CA PHE A 135 -16.19 -3.70 1.01
C PHE A 135 -16.46 -5.04 1.70
N ILE A 136 -15.84 -5.26 2.86
CA ILE A 136 -15.90 -6.51 3.61
C ILE A 136 -16.43 -6.18 5.02
N PRO A 137 -17.75 -5.99 5.16
CA PRO A 137 -18.34 -5.63 6.44
C PRO A 137 -18.13 -6.76 7.46
N PRO A 138 -17.99 -6.42 8.76
CA PRO A 138 -17.97 -7.42 9.82
C PRO A 138 -19.24 -8.28 9.73
N ASN A 139 -19.06 -9.59 9.84
CA ASN A 139 -20.15 -10.56 9.82
C ASN A 139 -19.93 -11.57 10.96
N GLU A 140 -20.81 -12.55 11.05
CA GLU A 140 -20.72 -13.63 12.06
C GLU A 140 -19.52 -14.58 11.83
N ASN A 141 -18.72 -14.39 10.78
CA ASN A 141 -17.55 -15.22 10.51
C ASN A 141 -16.39 -14.82 11.43
N THR A 142 -16.17 -15.63 12.46
CA THR A 142 -15.09 -15.45 13.44
C THR A 142 -13.71 -15.33 12.79
N SER A 143 -13.38 -16.17 11.81
CA SER A 143 -12.07 -16.17 11.16
C SER A 143 -11.78 -14.88 10.39
N LEU A 144 -12.81 -14.28 9.79
CA LEU A 144 -12.67 -12.98 9.12
C LEU A 144 -12.40 -11.86 10.13
N ASN A 145 -13.09 -11.87 11.26
CA ASN A 145 -12.89 -10.89 12.32
C ASN A 145 -11.51 -11.02 12.96
N GLU A 146 -11.00 -12.26 13.14
CA GLU A 146 -9.64 -12.53 13.60
C GLU A 146 -8.58 -12.00 12.62
N LEU A 147 -8.75 -12.29 11.32
CA LEU A 147 -7.86 -11.76 10.28
C LEU A 147 -7.85 -10.23 10.28
N TYR A 148 -9.03 -9.61 10.34
CA TYR A 148 -9.15 -8.15 10.42
C TYR A 148 -8.42 -7.60 11.65
N GLY A 149 -8.68 -8.15 12.84
CA GLY A 149 -8.01 -7.74 14.07
C GLY A 149 -6.48 -7.86 13.98
N LYS A 150 -5.98 -8.95 13.38
CA LYS A 150 -4.56 -9.14 13.14
C LYS A 150 -3.99 -8.09 12.17
N LEU A 151 -4.68 -7.76 11.08
CA LEU A 151 -4.25 -6.71 10.14
C LEU A 151 -4.20 -5.33 10.81
N ILE A 152 -5.19 -4.99 11.64
CA ILE A 152 -5.18 -3.72 12.38
C ILE A 152 -4.01 -3.65 13.35
N SER A 153 -3.75 -4.74 14.07
CA SER A 153 -2.57 -4.86 14.93
C SER A 153 -1.30 -4.64 14.11
N ILE A 154 -1.10 -5.40 13.03
CA ILE A 154 0.07 -5.26 12.15
C ILE A 154 0.25 -3.81 11.66
N ARG A 155 -0.80 -3.15 11.17
CA ARG A 155 -0.73 -1.74 10.74
C ARG A 155 -0.26 -0.83 11.87
N THR A 156 -0.79 -1.02 13.06
CA THR A 156 -0.49 -0.19 14.24
C THR A 156 0.97 -0.35 14.68
N PHE A 157 1.49 -1.58 14.70
CA PHE A 157 2.85 -1.84 15.19
C PHE A 157 3.95 -1.61 14.14
N TYR A 158 3.69 -1.90 12.86
CA TYR A 158 4.72 -1.95 11.83
C TYR A 158 4.64 -0.80 10.81
N ARG A 159 3.45 -0.21 10.57
CA ARG A 159 3.29 0.95 9.66
C ARG A 159 3.34 2.28 10.41
N ASN A 160 2.77 2.33 11.61
CA ASN A 160 2.84 3.49 12.51
C ASN A 160 4.02 3.36 13.48
N ILE A 161 5.21 3.03 12.98
CA ILE A 161 6.38 2.94 13.85
C ILE A 161 6.55 4.31 14.53
N PRO A 162 6.62 4.37 15.87
CA PRO A 162 6.76 5.62 16.61
C PRO A 162 8.01 6.44 16.25
N VAL A 163 8.87 5.98 15.33
CA VAL A 163 9.99 6.79 14.80
C VAL A 163 9.50 8.03 14.03
N HIS A 164 8.26 8.04 13.53
CA HIS A 164 7.62 9.27 13.00
C HIS A 164 6.85 10.05 14.06
N ALA A 165 6.54 9.43 15.20
CA ALA A 165 6.16 10.11 16.43
C ALA A 165 7.43 10.40 17.25
N SER A 166 8.34 11.18 16.68
CA SER A 166 9.31 11.94 17.48
C SER A 166 8.55 12.53 18.67
N PRO A 167 9.04 12.45 19.92
CA PRO A 167 8.36 13.06 21.06
C PRO A 167 8.03 14.50 20.68
N THR A 168 6.74 14.72 20.48
CA THR A 168 6.10 15.98 20.14
C THR A 168 6.49 16.91 21.28
N PHE A 169 7.50 17.76 21.08
CA PHE A 169 7.97 18.78 22.02
C PHE A 169 8.55 18.28 23.37
N PHE A 170 9.70 18.84 23.76
CA PHE A 170 10.23 18.73 25.12
C PHE A 170 10.11 20.09 25.81
N PHE A 171 9.69 20.09 27.06
CA PHE A 171 9.71 21.28 27.91
C PHE A 171 10.88 21.20 28.88
N LYS A 172 11.55 22.32 29.09
CA LYS A 172 12.58 22.42 30.12
C LYS A 172 11.92 22.61 31.48
N MET A 173 12.13 21.66 32.39
CA MET A 173 11.70 21.72 33.79
C MET A 173 12.92 21.92 34.68
N GLU A 174 12.89 22.96 35.51
CA GLU A 174 13.99 23.29 36.41
C GLU A 174 14.23 22.16 37.42
N GLY A 175 15.50 21.75 37.60
CA GLY A 175 15.89 20.60 38.44
C GLY A 175 15.75 19.21 37.80
N PHE A 176 15.01 19.06 36.71
CA PHE A 176 14.73 17.76 36.07
C PHE A 176 15.18 17.66 34.59
N GLY A 177 15.53 18.78 33.96
CA GLY A 177 16.00 18.80 32.58
C GLY A 177 14.87 18.85 31.56
N LEU A 178 15.04 18.21 30.41
CA LEU A 178 14.04 18.18 29.34
C LEU A 178 13.04 17.04 29.59
N VAL A 179 11.76 17.36 29.58
CA VAL A 179 10.65 16.46 29.84
C VAL A 179 9.72 16.44 28.62
N PRO A 180 9.29 15.27 28.11
CA PRO A 180 8.41 15.20 26.94
C PRO A 180 7.05 15.85 27.24
N SER A 181 6.42 16.45 26.22
CA SER A 181 5.13 17.15 26.36
C SER A 181 3.96 16.22 26.67
N SER A 182 4.12 14.92 26.41
CA SER A 182 3.13 13.90 26.71
C SER A 182 3.83 12.61 27.13
N TYR A 183 3.31 12.02 28.20
CA TYR A 183 3.69 10.70 28.69
C TYR A 183 2.69 9.61 28.28
N GLU A 184 1.58 9.97 27.63
CA GLU A 184 0.53 9.02 27.23
C GLU A 184 1.06 7.93 26.29
N ARG A 185 2.06 8.27 25.49
CA ARG A 185 2.71 7.36 24.53
C ARG A 185 3.99 6.70 25.05
N LEU A 186 4.41 6.92 26.31
CA LEU A 186 5.55 6.17 26.86
C LEU A 186 5.28 4.66 26.93
N ASN A 187 4.01 4.29 27.04
CA ASN A 187 3.55 2.90 26.99
C ASN A 187 3.16 2.46 25.59
N ASP A 188 3.07 3.38 24.62
CA ASP A 188 3.00 2.98 23.22
C ASP A 188 4.32 2.27 22.92
N PRO A 189 4.30 1.13 22.22
CA PRO A 189 5.49 0.33 22.00
C PRO A 189 6.44 1.10 21.07
N HIS A 190 7.26 1.97 21.67
CA HIS A 190 8.48 2.51 21.11
C HIS A 190 9.36 1.31 20.78
N MET A 191 9.30 0.83 19.53
CA MET A 191 10.06 -0.34 19.06
C MET A 191 10.13 -1.39 20.17
N SER A 192 8.98 -1.94 20.57
CA SER A 192 8.79 -2.96 21.60
C SER A 192 10.03 -3.17 22.50
N HIS A 193 9.98 -2.77 23.77
CA HIS A 193 10.96 -3.24 24.77
C HIS A 193 11.06 -4.79 24.85
N LYS A 194 10.21 -5.49 24.08
CA LYS A 194 10.19 -6.91 23.75
C LYS A 194 10.30 -7.17 22.24
N SER A 195 11.16 -6.50 21.46
CA SER A 195 11.58 -7.02 20.14
C SER A 195 12.47 -8.26 20.37
N PHE A 196 11.89 -9.27 21.02
CA PHE A 196 12.37 -10.63 20.92
C PHE A 196 11.93 -11.06 19.54
N PHE A 197 12.88 -11.19 18.64
CA PHE A 197 12.69 -11.88 17.38
C PHE A 197 11.97 -13.22 17.65
N ASP A 198 10.70 -13.30 17.25
CA ASP A 198 9.91 -14.53 17.26
C ASP A 198 9.58 -14.92 15.82
N GLU A 199 10.23 -15.99 15.34
CA GLU A 199 9.98 -16.55 14.02
C GLU A 199 8.49 -16.88 13.81
N ASN A 200 7.79 -17.30 14.88
CA ASN A 200 6.37 -17.65 14.78
C ASN A 200 5.51 -16.41 14.59
N GLU A 201 5.83 -15.30 15.28
CA GLU A 201 5.14 -14.04 15.08
C GLU A 201 5.36 -13.51 13.66
N GLN A 202 6.60 -13.56 13.16
CA GLN A 202 6.93 -13.12 11.80
C GLN A 202 6.22 -13.96 10.74
N GLN A 203 6.19 -15.29 10.92
CA GLN A 203 5.43 -16.18 10.04
C GLN A 203 3.93 -15.85 10.10
N SER A 204 3.37 -15.61 11.29
CA SER A 204 1.97 -15.22 11.47
C SER A 204 1.62 -13.92 10.74
N ILE A 205 2.53 -12.95 10.69
CA ILE A 205 2.34 -11.70 9.93
C ILE A 205 2.31 -11.98 8.42
N ILE A 206 3.24 -12.80 7.92
CA ILE A 206 3.28 -13.23 6.52
C ILE A 206 1.98 -13.94 6.14
N ASP A 207 1.49 -14.86 6.98
CA ASP A 207 0.28 -15.62 6.75
C ASP A 207 -0.97 -14.74 6.75
N ALA A 208 -1.02 -13.71 7.61
CA ALA A 208 -2.10 -12.72 7.62
C ALA A 208 -2.13 -11.92 6.31
N MET A 209 -0.98 -11.45 5.81
CA MET A 209 -0.92 -10.72 4.52
C MET A 209 -1.34 -11.61 3.35
N ASN A 210 -0.84 -12.85 3.28
CA ASN A 210 -1.22 -13.79 2.22
C ASN A 210 -2.73 -14.12 2.27
N SER A 211 -3.26 -14.37 3.47
CA SER A 211 -4.69 -14.63 3.69
C SER A 211 -5.55 -13.42 3.27
N ALA A 212 -5.09 -12.21 3.55
CA ALA A 212 -5.78 -10.99 3.15
C ALA A 212 -5.79 -10.80 1.63
N ILE A 213 -4.67 -11.03 0.94
CA ILE A 213 -4.62 -10.97 -0.52
C ILE A 213 -5.57 -12.02 -1.13
N LYS A 214 -5.54 -13.25 -0.61
CA LYS A 214 -6.44 -14.31 -1.06
C LYS A 214 -7.92 -13.91 -0.88
N LEU A 215 -8.25 -13.39 0.30
CA LEU A 215 -9.59 -12.87 0.59
C LEU A 215 -10.02 -11.79 -0.42
N LEU A 216 -9.15 -10.82 -0.70
CA LEU A 216 -9.46 -9.74 -1.65
C LEU A 216 -9.67 -10.25 -3.08
N LYS A 217 -8.91 -11.27 -3.51
CA LYS A 217 -9.06 -11.93 -4.81
C LYS A 217 -10.39 -12.68 -4.93
N GLU A 218 -10.84 -13.33 -3.86
CA GLU A 218 -11.96 -14.27 -3.91
C GLU A 218 -13.30 -13.65 -3.46
N HIS A 219 -13.29 -12.63 -2.62
CA HIS A 219 -14.49 -12.07 -2.04
C HIS A 219 -15.35 -11.34 -3.09
N LYS A 220 -16.67 -11.58 -3.07
CA LYS A 220 -17.61 -11.10 -4.10
C LYS A 220 -17.59 -9.59 -4.35
N ASN A 221 -17.32 -8.79 -3.31
CA ASN A 221 -17.32 -7.33 -3.39
C ASN A 221 -15.97 -6.75 -3.83
N THR A 222 -14.91 -7.55 -3.87
CA THR A 222 -13.54 -7.07 -4.15
C THR A 222 -12.92 -7.77 -5.35
N LYS A 223 -13.38 -8.96 -5.75
CA LYS A 223 -12.78 -9.75 -6.83
C LYS A 223 -12.58 -8.97 -8.13
N PHE A 224 -13.57 -8.19 -8.56
CA PHE A 224 -13.50 -7.43 -9.81
C PHE A 224 -12.61 -6.20 -9.67
N GLY A 225 -12.68 -5.49 -8.53
CA GLY A 225 -11.77 -4.39 -8.24
C GLY A 225 -10.31 -4.87 -8.10
N TYR A 226 -10.09 -6.07 -7.58
CA TYR A 226 -8.76 -6.68 -7.58
C TYR A 226 -8.26 -6.92 -9.00
N ILE A 227 -9.08 -7.56 -9.86
CA ILE A 227 -8.73 -7.84 -11.26
C ILE A 227 -8.47 -6.53 -12.04
N TYR A 228 -9.27 -5.49 -11.80
CA TYR A 228 -9.09 -4.20 -12.44
C TYR A 228 -7.84 -3.47 -11.93
N ALA A 229 -7.53 -3.54 -10.63
CA ALA A 229 -6.25 -3.05 -10.13
C ALA A 229 -5.08 -3.83 -10.76
N GLU A 230 -5.18 -5.15 -10.86
CA GLU A 230 -4.15 -6.04 -11.43
C GLU A 230 -3.94 -5.84 -12.94
N SER A 231 -4.87 -5.24 -13.68
CA SER A 231 -4.68 -5.01 -15.12
C SER A 231 -3.70 -3.89 -15.45
N GLY A 232 -3.36 -3.04 -14.49
CA GLY A 232 -2.48 -1.87 -14.70
C GLY A 232 -3.15 -0.68 -15.38
N LEU A 233 -4.38 -0.82 -15.89
CA LEU A 233 -5.13 0.28 -16.49
C LEU A 233 -5.44 1.39 -15.48
N PRO A 234 -5.53 2.66 -15.91
CA PRO A 234 -5.98 3.75 -15.04
C PRO A 234 -7.31 3.42 -14.36
N ILE A 235 -7.44 3.75 -13.08
CA ILE A 235 -8.66 3.51 -12.29
C ILE A 235 -9.59 4.70 -12.49
N HIS A 236 -10.66 4.50 -13.26
CA HIS A 236 -11.61 5.57 -13.58
C HIS A 236 -12.54 5.87 -12.39
N ILE A 237 -12.70 7.15 -12.06
CA ILE A 237 -13.71 7.64 -11.12
C ILE A 237 -14.88 8.30 -11.86
N VAL A 238 -14.65 8.77 -13.08
CA VAL A 238 -15.70 9.23 -13.99
C VAL A 238 -16.77 8.14 -14.20
N ILE A 239 -18.04 8.52 -14.05
CA ILE A 239 -19.17 7.58 -13.99
C ILE A 239 -19.34 6.86 -15.32
N GLU A 240 -19.22 7.58 -16.43
CA GLU A 240 -19.44 7.06 -17.78
C GLU A 240 -18.48 5.90 -18.10
N ALA A 241 -17.18 6.07 -17.84
CA ALA A 241 -16.19 5.02 -18.11
C ALA A 241 -16.35 3.82 -17.15
N VAL A 242 -16.80 4.08 -15.92
CA VAL A 242 -17.11 3.03 -14.93
C VAL A 242 -18.32 2.21 -15.36
N ASP A 243 -19.38 2.86 -15.83
CA ASP A 243 -20.61 2.19 -16.25
C ASP A 243 -20.38 1.31 -17.47
N GLU A 244 -19.53 1.75 -18.41
CA GLU A 244 -19.05 0.90 -19.50
C GLU A 244 -18.38 -0.37 -18.99
N LEU A 245 -17.40 -0.25 -18.07
CA LEU A 245 -16.69 -1.40 -17.49
C LEU A 245 -17.64 -2.35 -16.75
N LYS A 246 -18.61 -1.80 -16.02
CA LYS A 246 -19.61 -2.57 -15.27
C LYS A 246 -20.46 -3.48 -16.16
N ASN A 247 -20.72 -3.10 -17.42
CA ASN A 247 -21.49 -3.93 -18.36
C ASN A 247 -20.81 -5.28 -18.65
N HIS A 248 -19.50 -5.39 -18.40
CA HIS A 248 -18.71 -6.60 -18.61
C HIS A 248 -18.48 -7.42 -17.33
N MET A 249 -19.02 -7.00 -16.18
CA MET A 249 -18.83 -7.66 -14.88
C MET A 249 -19.77 -8.85 -14.62
N ASN A 250 -20.38 -9.45 -15.66
CA ASN A 250 -21.27 -10.61 -15.49
C ASN A 250 -20.49 -11.86 -15.09
N THR A 251 -19.34 -12.10 -15.73
CA THR A 251 -18.41 -13.17 -15.38
C THR A 251 -16.98 -12.63 -15.24
N VAL A 252 -16.11 -13.39 -14.56
CA VAL A 252 -14.71 -13.01 -14.39
C VAL A 252 -13.98 -13.00 -15.73
N GLU A 253 -14.32 -13.95 -16.59
CA GLU A 253 -13.71 -14.14 -17.91
C GLU A 253 -14.06 -12.96 -18.84
N GLN A 254 -15.35 -12.60 -18.93
CA GLN A 254 -15.79 -11.46 -19.75
C GLN A 254 -15.14 -10.15 -19.31
N PHE A 255 -15.01 -9.94 -18.00
CA PHE A 255 -14.37 -8.75 -17.48
C PHE A 255 -12.87 -8.72 -17.81
N LYS A 256 -12.17 -9.86 -17.67
CA LYS A 256 -10.75 -9.97 -18.04
C LYS A 256 -10.52 -9.77 -19.53
N GLU A 257 -11.38 -10.30 -20.39
CA GLU A 257 -11.31 -10.10 -21.85
C GLU A 257 -11.44 -8.62 -22.21
N GLU A 258 -12.38 -7.89 -21.59
CA GLU A 258 -12.53 -6.45 -21.83
C GLU A 258 -11.32 -5.64 -21.34
N LEU A 259 -10.78 -5.95 -20.16
CA LEU A 259 -9.56 -5.29 -19.67
C LEU A 259 -8.36 -5.57 -20.58
N TYR A 260 -8.24 -6.80 -21.08
CA TYR A 260 -7.19 -7.17 -22.04
C TYR A 260 -7.33 -6.38 -23.35
N ARG A 261 -8.53 -6.29 -23.91
CA ARG A 261 -8.82 -5.48 -25.11
C ARG A 261 -8.45 -4.00 -24.91
N ARG A 262 -8.73 -3.44 -23.73
CA ARG A 262 -8.37 -2.05 -23.38
C ARG A 262 -6.86 -1.86 -23.24
N ASN A 263 -6.16 -2.83 -22.64
CA ASN A 263 -4.70 -2.82 -22.58
C ASN A 263 -4.06 -2.87 -23.97
N GLU A 264 -4.51 -3.76 -24.85
CA GLU A 264 -4.01 -3.82 -26.24
C GLU A 264 -4.22 -2.49 -26.97
N LEU A 265 -5.40 -1.88 -26.81
CA LEU A 265 -5.68 -0.58 -27.41
C LEU A 265 -4.75 0.52 -26.86
N GLN A 266 -4.52 0.54 -25.54
CA GLN A 266 -3.62 1.50 -24.90
C GLN A 266 -2.18 1.31 -25.41
N ASP A 267 -1.70 0.07 -25.51
CA ASP A 267 -0.38 -0.25 -26.03
C ASP A 267 -0.22 0.21 -27.49
N HIS A 268 -1.24 0.02 -28.34
CA HIS A 268 -1.21 0.53 -29.71
C HIS A 268 -1.18 2.07 -29.77
N ILE A 269 -1.91 2.76 -28.88
CA ILE A 269 -1.89 4.23 -28.78
C ILE A 269 -0.50 4.71 -28.35
N ASP A 270 0.07 4.11 -27.30
CA ASP A 270 1.34 4.54 -26.72
C ASP A 270 2.52 4.28 -27.67
N ASN A 271 2.44 3.23 -28.50
CA ASN A 271 3.43 2.91 -29.52
C ASN A 271 3.17 3.63 -30.87
N MET A 272 2.14 4.48 -30.97
CA MET A 272 1.73 5.17 -32.20
C MET A 272 1.48 4.22 -33.39
N GLU A 273 0.89 3.06 -33.12
CA GLU A 273 0.57 2.04 -34.14
C GLU A 273 -0.83 2.22 -34.77
N ILE A 274 -1.48 3.37 -34.50
CA ILE A 274 -2.82 3.76 -34.99
C ILE A 274 -2.72 4.92 -35.98
#